data_AF-A0A939A604-F1
#
_entry.id   AF-A0A939A604-F1
#
_cell.length_a   1.000
_cell.length_b   1.000
_cell.length_c   1.000
_cell.angle_alpha   90.00
_cell.angle_beta   90.00
_cell.angle_gamma   90.00
#
_symmetry.space_group_name_H-M   'P 1'
#
loop_
_entity.id
_entity.type
_entity.pdbx_description
1 polymer ?
#
loop_
_entity_poly.entity_id
_entity_poly.type
_entity_poly.pdbx_seq_one_letter_code
_entity_poly.pdbx_strand_id
1 'polypeptide(L)' 'MQKIWADGGYAGSCVVRVKKATGIDLEIVRKTDSMSGETWIKGDEATPQAEGFKVLKWRWLIERTFGWLGRYRRLSKD' A
#
# COMPACT_ATOMS: atom_id res chain seq x y z
N MET A 1 10.67 17.44 -7.06
CA MET A 1 9.89 16.85 -5.96
C MET A 1 10.34 15.40 -5.78
N GLN A 2 10.60 14.97 -4.54
CA GLN A 2 10.86 13.56 -4.23
C GLN A 2 9.51 12.87 -4.01
N LYS A 3 9.30 11.74 -4.67
CA LYS A 3 8.12 10.88 -4.52
C LYS A 3 8.57 9.58 -3.86
N ILE A 4 7.81 9.09 -2.89
CA ILE A 4 8.07 7.83 -2.19
C ILE A 4 6.85 6.91 -2.26
N TRP A 5 7.08 5.60 -2.15
CA TRP A 5 6.03 4.58 -2.19
C TRP A 5 5.90 3.87 -0.84
N ALA A 6 4.67 3.55 -0.44
CA ALA A 6 4.39 2.72 0.72
C ALA A 6 3.27 1.70 0.44
N ASP A 7 3.15 0.68 1.29
CA ASP A 7 2.07 -0.31 1.19
C ASP A 7 0.74 0.23 1.74
N GLY A 8 -0.32 -0.57 1.58
CA GLY A 8 -1.68 -0.24 1.99
C GLY A 8 -1.84 0.10 3.48
N GLY A 9 -0.97 -0.39 4.36
CA GLY A 9 -1.01 -0.08 5.80
C GLY A 9 -0.79 1.40 6.13
N TYR A 10 -0.12 2.15 5.25
CA TYR A 10 0.11 3.59 5.41
C TYR A 10 -0.93 4.46 4.68
N ALA A 11 -2.05 3.90 4.27
CA ALA A 11 -3.13 4.66 3.64
C ALA A 11 -3.81 5.65 4.61
N GLY A 12 -4.60 6.57 4.06
CA GLY A 12 -5.43 7.48 4.84
C GLY A 12 -4.65 8.66 5.44
N SER A 13 -4.83 8.90 6.74
CA SER A 13 -4.31 10.09 7.43
C SER A 13 -2.78 10.18 7.42
N CYS A 14 -2.08 9.06 7.26
CA CYS A 14 -0.62 9.02 7.18
C CYS A 14 -0.08 9.79 5.96
N VAL A 15 -0.70 9.66 4.79
CA VAL A 15 -0.32 10.38 3.56
C VAL A 15 -0.34 11.89 3.76
N VAL A 16 -1.42 12.39 4.37
CA VAL A 16 -1.59 13.82 4.65
C VAL A 16 -0.55 14.30 5.66
N ARG A 17 -0.30 13.52 6.72
CA ARG A 17 0.68 13.85 7.75
C ARG A 17 2.10 13.91 7.19
N VAL A 18 2.50 12.96 6.36
CA VAL A 18 3.82 12.93 5.72
C VAL A 18 3.99 14.16 4.83
N LYS A 19 3.02 14.43 3.95
CA LYS A 19 3.09 15.61 3.07
C LYS A 19 3.19 16.91 3.86
N LYS A 20 2.44 17.05 4.96
CA LYS A 20 2.50 18.23 5.83
C LYS A 20 3.84 18.36 6.57
N ALA A 21 4.43 17.25 7.00
CA ALA A 21 5.65 17.27 7.81
C ALA A 21 6.93 17.41 6.97
N THR A 22 6.97 16.83 5.77
CA THR A 22 8.20 16.73 4.97
C THR A 22 8.11 17.37 3.59
N GLY A 23 6.90 17.70 3.12
CA GLY A 23 6.68 18.16 1.75
C GLY A 23 6.82 17.06 0.68
N ILE A 24 6.98 15.80 1.10
CA ILE A 24 7.18 14.65 0.19
C ILE A 24 5.81 14.07 -0.19
N ASP A 25 5.62 13.75 -1.47
CA ASP A 25 4.44 13.05 -1.94
C ASP A 25 4.58 11.53 -1.69
N LEU A 26 3.62 10.97 -0.94
CA LEU A 26 3.53 9.55 -0.62
C LEU A 26 2.49 8.87 -1.50
N GLU A 27 2.91 7.89 -2.29
CA GLU A 27 2.06 7.07 -3.16
C GLU A 27 1.82 5.69 -2.55
N ILE A 28 0.55 5.34 -2.35
CA ILE A 28 0.17 4.06 -1.73
C ILE A 28 -0.04 2.99 -2.78
N VAL A 29 0.76 1.92 -2.70
CA VAL A 29 0.68 0.75 -3.58
C VAL A 29 -0.29 -0.26 -2.98
N ARG A 30 -1.54 -0.28 -3.49
CA ARG A 30 -2.57 -1.22 -3.05
C ARG A 30 -2.44 -2.57 -3.76
N LYS A 31 -2.88 -3.64 -3.11
CA LYS A 31 -3.02 -4.97 -3.74
C LYS A 31 -4.16 -4.92 -4.75
N THR A 32 -3.99 -5.59 -5.87
CA THR A 32 -5.08 -5.82 -6.83
C THR A 32 -6.10 -6.84 -6.30
N ASP A 33 -5.67 -7.80 -5.47
CA ASP A 33 -6.56 -8.77 -4.80
C ASP A 33 -7.60 -8.11 -3.87
N SER A 34 -7.34 -6.90 -3.38
CA SER A 34 -8.22 -6.20 -2.44
C SER A 34 -9.42 -5.55 -3.12
N MET A 35 -9.57 -5.75 -4.43
CA MET A 35 -10.85 -5.55 -5.14
C MET A 35 -11.73 -6.81 -5.12
N SER A 36 -11.45 -7.80 -4.25
CA SER A 36 -12.26 -9.03 -4.12
C SER A 36 -13.06 -9.16 -2.83
N GLY A 37 -13.14 -8.11 -1.99
CA GLY A 37 -14.01 -8.14 -0.83
C GLY A 37 -13.97 -6.81 -0.07
N GLU A 38 -15.13 -6.18 0.05
CA GLU A 38 -15.38 -5.07 0.98
C GLU A 38 -14.59 -3.78 0.71
N THR A 39 -14.63 -3.27 -0.52
CA THR A 39 -14.58 -1.81 -0.66
C THR A 39 -15.96 -1.28 -0.26
N TRP A 40 -16.01 -0.31 0.66
CA TRP A 40 -17.19 0.51 0.91
C TRP A 40 -17.48 1.33 -0.36
N ILE A 41 -18.02 0.68 -1.38
CA ILE A 41 -18.57 1.35 -2.55
C ILE A 41 -19.88 1.98 -2.08
N LYS A 42 -19.95 3.29 -2.27
CA LYS A 42 -21.15 4.06 -2.01
C LYS A 42 -22.12 3.75 -3.16
N GLY A 43 -22.96 2.73 -3.00
CA GLY A 43 -24.01 2.36 -3.96
C GLY A 43 -23.71 1.15 -4.84
N ASP A 44 -24.73 0.74 -5.61
CA ASP A 44 -24.86 -0.50 -6.40
C ASP A 44 -23.90 -0.62 -7.61
N GLU A 45 -22.68 -0.13 -7.52
CA GLU A 45 -21.66 -0.27 -8.57
C GLU A 45 -20.77 -1.48 -8.27
N ALA A 46 -20.81 -2.47 -9.16
CA ALA A 46 -20.07 -3.73 -9.01
C ALA A 46 -18.58 -3.48 -8.77
N THR A 47 -18.03 -4.08 -7.71
CA THR A 47 -16.58 -4.06 -7.45
C THR A 47 -15.89 -4.74 -8.62
N PRO A 48 -14.98 -4.07 -9.36
CA PRO A 48 -14.27 -4.72 -10.46
C PRO A 48 -13.43 -5.85 -9.89
N GLN A 49 -13.83 -7.09 -10.16
CA GLN A 49 -13.06 -8.27 -9.79
C GLN A 49 -11.68 -8.16 -10.45
N ALA A 50 -10.60 -8.41 -9.70
CA ALA A 50 -9.26 -8.37 -10.28
C ALA A 50 -9.07 -9.53 -11.27
N GLU A 51 -9.07 -9.22 -12.57
CA GLU A 51 -8.80 -10.18 -13.64
C GLU A 51 -7.30 -10.54 -13.67
N GLY A 52 -6.94 -11.64 -13.00
CA GLY A 52 -5.61 -12.24 -13.08
C GLY A 52 -4.48 -11.51 -12.34
N PHE A 53 -3.25 -11.97 -12.56
CA PHE A 53 -2.06 -11.41 -11.93
C PHE A 53 -1.63 -10.10 -12.61
N LYS A 54 -1.64 -9.00 -11.86
CA LYS A 54 -1.17 -7.69 -12.34
C LYS A 54 0.15 -7.33 -11.69
N VAL A 55 1.16 -7.01 -12.50
CA VAL A 55 2.47 -6.60 -12.01
C VAL A 55 2.36 -5.20 -11.38
N LEU A 56 2.66 -5.10 -10.09
CA LEU A 56 2.77 -3.83 -9.38
C LEU A 56 4.24 -3.43 -9.27
N LYS A 57 4.66 -2.47 -10.10
CA LYS A 57 6.08 -2.08 -10.34
C LYS A 57 6.91 -1.88 -9.06
N TRP A 58 6.33 -1.27 -8.02
CA TRP A 58 7.06 -0.89 -6.80
C TRP A 58 6.83 -1.85 -5.62
N ARG A 59 5.89 -2.79 -5.76
CA ARG A 59 5.45 -3.66 -4.68
C ARG A 59 6.53 -4.64 -4.24
N TRP A 60 7.27 -5.20 -5.18
CA TRP A 60 8.32 -6.18 -4.88
C TRP A 60 9.43 -5.58 -4.01
N LEU A 61 9.73 -4.28 -4.16
CA LEU A 61 10.71 -3.61 -3.29
C LEU A 61 10.20 -3.54 -1.85
N ILE A 62 8.93 -3.15 -1.68
CA ILE A 62 8.30 -3.01 -0.38
C ILE A 62 8.25 -4.37 0.34
N GLU A 63 7.77 -5.41 -0.34
CA GLU A 63 7.69 -6.77 0.22
C GLU A 63 9.07 -7.36 0.53
N ARG A 64 10.07 -7.13 -0.34
CA ARG A 64 11.45 -7.55 -0.11
C ARG A 64 12.07 -6.85 1.11
N THR A 65 11.77 -5.56 1.27
CA THR A 65 12.25 -4.77 2.41
C THR A 65 11.65 -5.32 3.71
N PHE A 66 10.33 -5.52 3.77
CA PHE A 66 9.69 -6.15 4.93
C PHE A 66 10.18 -7.58 5.18
N GLY A 67 10.47 -8.35 4.14
CA GLY A 67 11.07 -9.67 4.24
C GLY A 67 12.47 -9.66 4.87
N TRP A 68 13.24 -8.59 4.68
CA TRP A 68 14.51 -8.39 5.37
C TRP A 68 14.32 -7.92 6.81
N LEU A 69 13.44 -6.94 7.03
CA LEU A 69 13.19 -6.40 8.37
C LEU A 69 12.62 -7.47 9.31
N GLY A 70 11.74 -8.34 8.82
CA GLY A 70 11.17 -9.44 9.59
C GLY A 70 12.18 -10.50 10.04
N ARG A 71 13.43 -10.49 9.54
CA ARG A 71 14.51 -11.36 10.05
C ARG A 71 15.18 -10.82 11.31
N TYR A 72 15.03 -9.53 11.60
CA TYR A 72 15.57 -8.93 12.81
C TYR A 72 14.53 -9.04 13.92
N ARG A 73 14.89 -9.67 15.04
CA ARG A 73 13.98 -9.93 16.17
C ARG A 73 13.20 -8.70 16.69
N ARG A 74 13.79 -7.50 16.59
CA ARG A 74 13.13 -6.25 17.02
C ARG A 74 12.06 -5.75 16.04
N LEU A 75 12.14 -6.17 14.79
CA LEU A 75 11.29 -5.73 13.68
C LEU A 75 10.42 -6.88 13.15
N SER A 76 10.62 -8.11 13.65
CA SER A 76 9.73 -9.23 13.44
C SER A 76 8.45 -9.01 14.26
N LYS A 77 7.31 -9.00 13.57
CA LYS A 77 5.91 -8.97 14.07
C LYS A 77 5.75 -8.86 15.61
N ASP A 78 5.15 -7.75 16.03
CA ASP A 78 4.42 -7.58 17.30
C ASP A 78 2.92 -7.67 16.99
#